data_AF-A0A2N1XZH0-F1
#
_entry.id   AF-A0A2N1XZH0-F1
#
_cell.length_a   1.000
_cell.length_b   1.000
_cell.length_c   1.000
_cell.angle_alpha   90.00
_cell.angle_beta   90.00
_cell.angle_gamma   90.00
#
_symmetry.space_group_name_H-M   'P 1'
#
loop_
_entity.id
_entity.type
_entity.pdbx_description
1 polymer ?
#
loop_
_entity_poly.entity_id
_entity_poly.type
_entity_poly.pdbx_seq_one_letter_code
_entity_poly.pdbx_strand_id
1 'polypeptide(L)'
;MKATGNFEACQHVDPMLALNEHTRATIDQWRAKFPPERSRSALIQGLIAAQEQNQGWLGDEMMAAVAKYLGVPPVWAYEVATFYSMIETAPVGRNNVAICTNI
;
A
#
# COMPACT_ATOMS: atom_id res chain seq x y z
N MET A 1 4.00 9.89 -13.98
CA MET A 1 3.63 8.60 -13.36
C MET A 1 4.24 7.48 -14.18
N LYS A 2 5.25 6.77 -13.65
CA LYS A 2 5.54 5.43 -14.16
C LYS A 2 4.96 4.45 -13.15
N ALA A 3 3.65 4.19 -13.24
CA ALA A 3 3.21 2.82 -12.98
C ALA A 3 4.11 1.96 -13.86
N THR A 4 4.68 0.87 -13.36
CA THR A 4 5.81 0.20 -14.02
C THR A 4 5.46 -0.45 -15.38
N GLY A 5 4.31 -0.10 -15.98
CA GLY A 5 3.69 -0.75 -17.12
C GLY A 5 2.89 -1.98 -16.71
N ASN A 6 2.99 -2.42 -15.45
CA ASN A 6 2.46 -3.70 -14.97
C ASN A 6 1.05 -3.62 -14.37
N PHE A 7 0.35 -2.49 -14.52
CA PHE A 7 -1.01 -2.34 -14.00
C PHE A 7 -1.95 -3.45 -14.49
N GLU A 8 -1.90 -3.76 -15.79
CA GLU A 8 -2.70 -4.84 -16.40
C GLU A 8 -2.37 -6.21 -15.81
N ALA A 9 -1.09 -6.49 -15.56
CA ALA A 9 -0.65 -7.75 -14.97
C ALA A 9 -1.17 -7.92 -13.52
N CYS A 10 -1.35 -6.83 -12.78
CA CYS A 10 -1.79 -6.86 -11.38
C CYS A 10 -3.31 -6.73 -11.20
N GLN A 11 -4.11 -6.62 -12.27
CA GLN A 11 -5.58 -6.47 -12.17
C GLN A 11 -6.26 -7.66 -11.47
N HIS A 12 -5.67 -8.86 -11.56
CA HIS A 12 -6.25 -10.09 -11.04
C HIS A 12 -5.59 -10.60 -9.74
N VAL A 13 -4.78 -9.78 -9.06
CA VAL A 13 -4.11 -10.18 -7.81
C VAL A 13 -5.12 -10.70 -6.78
N ASP A 14 -4.82 -11.82 -6.13
CA ASP A 14 -5.62 -12.32 -5.00
C ASP A 14 -5.09 -11.71 -3.70
N PRO A 15 -5.84 -10.81 -3.03
CA PRO A 15 -5.37 -10.18 -1.80
C PRO A 15 -5.17 -11.17 -0.65
N MET A 16 -5.83 -12.33 -0.66
CA MET A 16 -5.69 -13.32 0.41
C MET A 16 -4.38 -14.11 0.30
N LEU A 17 -3.82 -14.19 -0.91
CA LEU A 17 -2.51 -14.79 -1.16
C LEU A 17 -1.38 -13.76 -0.98
N ALA A 18 -1.59 -12.54 -1.49
CA ALA A 18 -0.57 -11.50 -1.48
C ALA A 18 -0.36 -10.84 -0.10
N LEU A 19 -1.42 -10.64 0.68
CA LEU A 19 -1.34 -10.05 2.03
C LEU A 19 -1.34 -11.16 3.07
N ASN A 20 -0.44 -11.12 4.04
CA ASN A 20 -0.45 -12.08 5.14
C ASN A 20 -1.56 -11.75 6.17
N GLU A 21 -1.77 -12.65 7.14
CA GLU A 21 -2.81 -12.48 8.15
C GLU A 21 -2.62 -11.22 9.01
N HIS A 22 -1.38 -10.93 9.40
CA HIS A 22 -1.06 -9.76 10.24
C HIS A 22 -1.37 -8.44 9.53
N THR A 23 -1.00 -8.33 8.26
CA THR A 23 -1.28 -7.15 7.43
C THR A 23 -2.78 -6.97 7.23
N ARG A 24 -3.52 -8.04 6.96
CA ARG A 24 -5.00 -8.00 6.84
C ARG A 24 -5.65 -7.55 8.15
N ALA A 25 -5.24 -8.11 9.28
CA ALA A 25 -5.74 -7.72 10.60
C ALA A 25 -5.49 -6.23 10.91
N THR A 26 -4.30 -5.73 10.56
CA THR A 26 -3.97 -4.30 10.68
C THR A 26 -4.87 -3.44 9.80
N ILE A 27 -5.10 -3.85 8.55
CA ILE A 27 -6.01 -3.14 7.64
C ILE A 27 -7.43 -3.11 8.21
N ASP A 28 -7.95 -4.22 8.70
CA ASP A 28 -9.28 -4.31 9.29
C ASP A 28 -9.43 -3.44 10.54
N GLN A 29 -8.41 -3.41 11.39
CA GLN A 29 -8.36 -2.53 12.56
C GLN A 29 -8.47 -1.05 12.16
N TRP A 30 -7.76 -0.62 11.12
CA TRP A 30 -7.83 0.75 10.63
C TRP A 30 -9.15 1.04 9.91
N ARG A 31 -9.66 0.09 9.13
CA ARG A 31 -10.95 0.19 8.45
C ARG A 31 -12.10 0.40 9.44
N ALA A 32 -12.08 -0.30 10.58
CA ALA A 32 -13.10 -0.21 11.62
C ALA A 32 -13.21 1.18 12.28
N LYS A 33 -12.19 2.05 12.12
CA LYS A 33 -12.22 3.43 12.64
C LYS A 33 -13.03 4.39 11.76
N PHE A 34 -13.44 3.97 10.58
CA PHE A 34 -14.15 4.81 9.62
C PHE A 34 -15.54 4.22 9.30
N PRO A 35 -16.49 5.06 8.85
CA PRO A 35 -17.76 4.57 8.35
C PRO A 35 -17.57 3.53 7.23
N PRO A 36 -18.44 2.50 7.11
CA PRO A 36 -18.29 1.41 6.14
C PRO A 36 -18.10 1.88 4.69
N GLU A 37 -18.82 2.93 4.30
CA GLU A 37 -18.77 3.56 2.98
C GLU A 37 -17.49 4.38 2.72
N ARG A 38 -16.66 4.58 3.75
CA ARG A 38 -15.41 5.36 3.71
C ARG A 38 -14.18 4.50 3.92
N SER A 39 -14.22 3.25 3.45
CA SER A 39 -13.09 2.31 3.54
C SER A 39 -11.79 2.83 2.90
N ARG A 40 -11.87 3.79 1.96
CA ARG A 40 -10.70 4.51 1.39
C ARG A 40 -9.81 5.15 2.47
N SER A 41 -10.37 5.60 3.58
CA SER A 41 -9.59 6.29 4.63
C SER A 41 -8.52 5.41 5.29
N ALA A 42 -8.67 4.08 5.21
CA ALA A 42 -7.69 3.13 5.72
C ALA A 42 -6.51 2.88 4.75
N LEU A 43 -6.53 3.46 3.55
CA LEU A 43 -5.60 3.12 2.47
C LEU A 43 -4.14 3.39 2.81
N ILE A 44 -3.83 4.56 3.42
CA ILE A 44 -2.45 4.91 3.81
C ILE A 44 -1.90 3.87 4.80
N GLN A 45 -2.69 3.52 5.81
CA GLN A 45 -2.27 2.56 6.84
C GLN A 45 -2.18 1.14 6.28
N GLY A 46 -3.05 0.78 5.34
CA GLY A 46 -2.94 -0.50 4.65
C GLY A 46 -1.70 -0.61 3.78
N LEU A 47 -1.31 0.46 3.08
CA LEU A 47 -0.07 0.48 2.29
C LEU A 47 1.16 0.40 3.19
N ILE A 48 1.19 1.09 4.33
CA ILE A 48 2.28 0.99 5.31
C ILE A 48 2.42 -0.45 5.85
N ALA A 49 1.31 -1.09 6.22
CA ALA A 49 1.33 -2.47 6.70
C ALA A 49 1.79 -3.47 5.63
N ALA A 50 1.43 -3.24 4.37
CA ALA A 50 1.91 -4.03 3.24
C ALA A 50 3.40 -3.79 2.96
N GLN A 51 3.89 -2.56 3.16
CA GLN A 51 5.29 -2.20 2.97
C GLN A 51 6.17 -2.88 4.01
N GLU A 52 5.72 -2.92 5.26
CA GLU A 52 6.39 -3.66 6.35
C GLU A 52 6.47 -5.15 6.03
N GLN A 53 5.36 -5.76 5.59
CA GLN A 53 5.35 -7.15 5.13
C GLN A 53 6.38 -7.37 4.00
N ASN A 54 6.48 -6.43 3.06
CA ASN A 54 7.30 -6.56 1.85
C ASN A 54 8.72 -5.95 2.02
N GLN A 55 9.25 -6.01 3.25
CA GLN A 55 10.64 -5.63 3.55
C GLN A 55 11.01 -4.19 3.21
N GLY A 56 10.06 -3.27 3.36
CA GLY A 56 10.31 -1.82 3.32
C GLY A 56 9.96 -1.12 2.01
N TRP A 57 9.43 -1.81 1.00
CA TRP A 57 8.94 -1.20 -0.24
C TRP A 57 7.71 -1.91 -0.81
N LEU A 58 7.03 -1.30 -1.78
CA LEU A 58 5.82 -1.80 -2.42
C LEU A 58 5.99 -1.90 -3.94
N GLY A 59 5.73 -3.08 -4.49
CA GLY A 59 5.48 -3.26 -5.92
C GLY A 59 4.01 -3.08 -6.30
N ASP A 60 3.74 -3.09 -7.60
CA ASP A 60 2.39 -2.96 -8.18
C ASP A 60 1.43 -4.02 -7.64
N GLU A 61 1.89 -5.25 -7.44
CA GLU A 61 1.09 -6.36 -6.88
C GLU A 61 0.60 -6.05 -5.46
N MET A 62 1.49 -5.59 -4.58
CA MET A 62 1.13 -5.28 -3.18
C MET A 62 0.17 -4.09 -3.09
N MET A 63 0.39 -3.04 -3.90
CA MET A 63 -0.50 -1.89 -3.96
C MET A 63 -1.90 -2.29 -4.46
N ALA A 64 -1.97 -3.11 -5.51
CA ALA A 64 -3.22 -3.63 -6.05
C ALA A 64 -3.94 -4.55 -5.04
N ALA A 65 -3.20 -5.39 -4.30
CA ALA A 65 -3.75 -6.27 -3.28
C ALA A 65 -4.41 -5.47 -2.14
N VAL A 66 -3.74 -4.43 -1.63
CA VAL A 66 -4.30 -3.54 -0.59
C VAL A 66 -5.59 -2.86 -1.09
N ALA A 67 -5.56 -2.32 -2.31
CA ALA A 67 -6.73 -1.67 -2.91
C ALA A 67 -7.92 -2.63 -3.04
N LYS A 68 -7.66 -3.84 -3.56
CA LYS A 68 -8.68 -4.87 -3.73
C LYS A 68 -9.24 -5.36 -2.39
N TYR A 69 -8.39 -5.51 -1.38
CA TYR A 69 -8.81 -5.88 -0.03
C TYR A 69 -9.73 -4.83 0.61
N LEU A 70 -9.43 -3.54 0.39
CA LEU A 70 -10.27 -2.43 0.86
C LEU A 70 -11.50 -2.15 -0.04
N GLY A 71 -11.64 -2.85 -1.17
CA GLY A 71 -12.72 -2.65 -2.12
C GLY A 71 -12.67 -1.31 -2.85
N VAL A 72 -11.48 -0.74 -3.05
CA VAL A 72 -11.27 0.55 -3.73
C VAL A 72 -10.53 0.39 -5.06
N PRO A 73 -10.68 1.33 -6.01
CA PRO A 73 -9.93 1.31 -7.26
C PRO A 73 -8.42 1.29 -7.03
N PRO A 74 -7.64 0.40 -7.70
CA PRO A 74 -6.19 0.35 -7.54
C PRO A 74 -5.48 1.67 -7.83
N VAL A 75 -6.00 2.46 -8.77
CA VAL A 75 -5.49 3.81 -9.09
C VAL A 75 -5.32 4.69 -7.84
N TRP A 76 -6.22 4.58 -6.86
CA TRP A 76 -6.11 5.35 -5.61
C TRP A 76 -4.92 4.90 -4.76
N ALA A 77 -4.57 3.61 -4.76
CA ALA A 77 -3.39 3.12 -4.06
C ALA A 77 -2.11 3.66 -4.72
N TYR A 78 -2.05 3.66 -6.05
CA TYR A 78 -0.93 4.23 -6.80
C TYR A 78 -0.78 5.75 -6.57
N GLU A 79 -1.89 6.50 -6.58
CA GLU A 79 -1.89 7.93 -6.28
C GLU A 79 -1.33 8.21 -4.88
N VAL A 80 -1.81 7.48 -3.86
CA VAL A 80 -1.35 7.64 -2.48
C VAL A 80 0.13 7.24 -2.34
N ALA A 81 0.53 6.10 -2.91
CA ALA A 81 1.90 5.61 -2.84
C ALA A 81 2.90 6.55 -3.52
N THR A 82 2.51 7.21 -4.60
CA THR A 82 3.38 8.17 -5.30
C THR A 82 3.33 9.58 -4.72
N PHE A 83 2.30 9.91 -3.95
CA PHE A 83 2.16 11.22 -3.30
C PHE A 83 2.93 11.33 -1.97
N TYR A 84 2.89 10.28 -1.14
CA TYR A 84 3.54 10.29 0.17
C TYR A 84 4.96 9.72 0.11
N SER A 85 5.96 10.55 0.44
CA SER A 85 7.38 10.17 0.41
C SER A 85 7.81 9.06 1.38
N MET A 86 6.96 8.69 2.35
CA MET A 86 7.24 7.58 3.27
C MET A 86 6.98 6.21 2.63
N ILE A 87 6.23 6.19 1.51
CA ILE A 87 5.89 4.96 0.81
C ILE A 87 6.93 4.72 -0.27
N GLU A 88 7.74 3.67 -0.07
CA GLU A 88 8.81 3.32 -1.00
C GLU A 88 8.23 2.44 -2.10
N THR A 89 8.31 2.88 -3.36
CA THR A 89 7.74 2.16 -4.52
C THR A 89 8.79 1.41 -5.34
N ALA A 90 10.02 1.39 -4.84
CA ALA A 90 11.16 0.69 -5.43
C ALA A 90 11.97 0.01 -4.32
N PRO A 91 12.76 -1.03 -4.64
CA PRO A 91 13.59 -1.71 -3.65
C PRO A 91 14.52 -0.73 -2.90
N VAL A 92 14.50 -0.78 -1.58
CA VAL A 92 15.35 0.02 -0.69
C VAL A 92 16.19 -0.87 0.23
N GLY A 93 17.18 -0.26 0.89
CA GLY A 93 17.97 -0.94 1.92
C GLY A 93 17.16 -1.23 3.19
N ARG A 94 17.69 -2.13 4.03
CA ARG A 94 17.08 -2.48 5.33
C ARG A 94 16.86 -1.28 6.25
N ASN A 95 17.74 -0.28 6.18
CA ASN A 95 17.66 0.93 6.99
C ASN A 95 17.50 2.13 6.05
N ASN A 96 16.43 2.91 6.26
CA ASN A 96 16.25 4.20 5.61
C ASN A 96 16.63 5.31 6.61
N VAL A 97 17.57 6.19 6.21
CA VAL A 97 18.06 7.31 7.03
C VAL A 97 17.61 8.61 6.36
N ALA A 98 16.55 9.22 6.89
CA ALA A 98 16.06 10.51 6.43
C ALA A 98 16.66 11.65 7.27
N ILE A 99 17.45 12.53 6.63
CA ILE A 99 18.10 13.67 7.28
C ILE A 99 17.34 14.96 6.96
N CYS A 100 16.79 15.60 7.99
CA CYS A 100 16.18 16.92 7.84
C CYS A 100 17.26 17.97 7.58
N THR A 101 17.14 18.71 6.47
CA THR A 101 18.04 19.80 6.09
C THR A 101 17.30 21.13 5.91
N ASN A 102 16.08 21.23 6.47
CA ASN A 102 15.34 22.48 6.47
C ASN A 102 16.04 23.54 7.34
N ILE A 103 16.03 24.79 6.90
CA ILE A 103 16.68 25.94 7.56
C ILE A 103 15.68 26.65 8.48
#